data_AF-A0A534HW50-F1
#
_entry.id   AF-A0A534HW50-F1
#
_cell.length_a   1.000
_cell.length_b   1.000
_cell.length_c   1.000
_cell.angle_alpha   90.00
_cell.angle_beta   90.00
_cell.angle_gamma   90.00
#
_symmetry.space_group_name_H-M   'P 1'
#
loop_
_entity.id
_entity.type
_entity.pdbx_description
1 polymer ?
#
loop_
_entity_poly.entity_id
_entity_poly.type
_entity_poly.pdbx_seq_one_letter_code
_entity_poly.pdbx_strand_id
1 'polypeptide(L)'
;MLEGHTRTGRPRPGDPPNPHGACIGIKPQSGSLAAIKTRLLGPCRCEASRSLSGTHESLVPASRKRGVTLRLPGRNPTRASRGRPTPSSNRVRRIATYMCRMMGVVSQGPVYYDLFEEFADLATKGMCPVGVPDERGHQDGWGLACFQNGALKVHVRDAGSAKDASKYYGTAWKIAKLNIERAPGESLIVLGHLRRASVPGMVAQKFAHPFCAERNGVTWAFQHNGSLVNDPGEPETVDSQVLFRILLEHLDAGDHKAVAKATSAARSEALAKYGGFSSLNFMLSDGRALHAYRDFQTNGQYYTLYIDHFGEMVVVCSEPILAMKEEPMARGILQTIGPDLQVERSTIS
;
A
#
# COMPACT_ATOMS: atom_id res chain seq x y z
N MET A 1 11.86 75.45 7.08
CA MET A 1 10.53 75.96 6.69
C MET A 1 10.44 75.96 5.19
N LEU A 2 9.54 75.15 4.63
CA LEU A 2 8.54 75.48 3.61
C LEU A 2 8.14 74.22 2.83
N GLU A 3 6.83 74.02 2.82
CA GLU A 3 6.06 72.93 2.26
C GLU A 3 5.98 73.00 0.73
N GLY A 4 5.56 71.89 0.12
CA GLY A 4 5.11 71.85 -1.28
C GLY A 4 4.28 70.61 -1.56
N HIS A 5 2.95 70.74 -1.48
CA HIS A 5 1.96 69.76 -1.93
C HIS A 5 2.01 69.51 -3.44
N THR A 6 1.73 68.27 -3.89
CA THR A 6 0.97 68.07 -5.13
C THR A 6 -0.01 66.89 -5.05
N ARG A 7 -1.12 67.07 -5.76
CA ARG A 7 -2.42 66.41 -5.70
C ARG A 7 -2.56 65.24 -6.70
N THR A 8 -3.24 64.19 -6.24
CA THR A 8 -4.33 63.39 -6.86
C THR A 8 -4.37 63.08 -8.38
N GLY A 9 -4.60 61.80 -8.70
CA GLY A 9 -5.31 61.34 -9.90
C GLY A 9 -5.71 59.86 -9.82
N ARG A 10 -7.02 59.54 -9.79
CA ARG A 10 -7.59 58.18 -9.93
C ARG A 10 -7.78 57.84 -11.43
N PRO A 11 -7.77 56.54 -11.82
CA PRO A 11 -7.76 56.12 -13.22
C PRO A 11 -9.17 56.03 -13.85
N ARG A 12 -9.24 56.11 -15.20
CA ARG A 12 -10.41 55.73 -16.00
C ARG A 12 -10.19 54.34 -16.64
N PRO A 13 -11.25 53.53 -16.85
CA PRO A 13 -11.14 52.17 -17.40
C PRO A 13 -11.40 52.12 -18.91
N GLY A 14 -10.80 51.13 -19.58
CA GLY A 14 -11.22 50.69 -20.91
C GLY A 14 -10.08 50.57 -21.90
N ASP A 15 -9.42 49.41 -21.91
CA ASP A 15 -8.77 48.83 -23.10
C ASP A 15 -8.69 47.30 -22.91
N PRO A 16 -8.96 46.48 -23.94
CA PRO A 16 -8.90 45.02 -23.87
C PRO A 16 -7.44 44.52 -23.92
N PRO A 17 -7.06 43.47 -23.17
CA PRO A 17 -5.70 42.94 -23.23
C PRO A 17 -5.44 42.14 -24.52
N ASN A 18 -4.39 42.55 -25.23
CA ASN A 18 -3.76 41.89 -26.38
C ASN A 18 -3.07 40.58 -25.96
N PRO A 19 -3.28 39.43 -26.64
CA PRO A 19 -2.78 38.13 -26.18
C PRO A 19 -1.43 37.77 -26.82
N HIS A 20 -0.33 38.44 -26.46
CA HIS A 20 1.02 37.92 -26.74
C HIS A 20 2.03 38.47 -25.72
N GLY A 21 2.31 37.69 -24.68
CA GLY A 21 3.28 38.00 -23.63
C GLY A 21 4.28 36.85 -23.46
N ALA A 22 5.48 37.05 -24.02
CA ALA A 22 6.79 36.53 -23.65
C ALA A 22 6.90 35.18 -22.90
N CYS A 23 7.39 34.16 -23.61
CA CYS A 23 8.08 33.01 -23.02
C CYS A 23 9.38 33.49 -22.34
N ILE A 24 9.43 33.44 -21.01
CA ILE A 24 10.67 33.54 -20.24
C ILE A 24 11.08 32.12 -19.89
N GLY A 25 12.10 31.61 -20.59
CA GLY A 25 12.71 30.32 -20.31
C GLY A 25 13.52 30.38 -19.03
N ILE A 26 13.09 29.65 -18.01
CA ILE A 26 13.90 29.33 -16.83
C ILE A 26 14.35 27.88 -16.98
N LYS A 27 15.64 27.69 -17.28
CA LYS A 27 16.31 26.38 -17.22
C LYS A 27 16.31 25.89 -15.77
N PRO A 28 15.92 24.63 -15.48
CA PRO A 28 16.16 24.04 -14.17
C PRO A 28 17.65 23.73 -14.03
N GLN A 29 18.29 24.28 -12.99
CA GLN A 29 19.62 23.86 -12.57
C GLN A 29 19.50 22.48 -11.92
N SER A 30 20.10 21.49 -12.59
CA SER A 30 20.34 20.15 -12.04
C SER A 30 21.39 20.25 -10.93
N GLY A 31 20.96 20.10 -9.67
CA GLY A 31 21.85 20.15 -8.52
C GLY A 31 21.36 19.28 -7.37
N SER A 32 22.18 18.27 -7.05
CA SER A 32 22.21 17.50 -5.79
C SER A 32 21.26 16.31 -5.61
N LEU A 33 21.56 15.20 -6.29
CA LEU A 33 21.21 13.84 -5.86
C LEU A 33 22.36 13.12 -5.11
N ALA A 34 23.46 13.82 -4.79
CA ALA A 34 24.70 13.21 -4.30
C ALA A 34 25.03 13.52 -2.83
N ALA A 35 24.27 14.36 -2.13
CA ALA A 35 24.63 14.81 -0.77
C ALA A 35 24.08 13.95 0.38
N ILE A 36 23.16 13.01 0.13
CA ILE A 36 22.53 12.21 1.20
C ILE A 36 23.15 10.80 1.34
N LYS A 37 23.97 10.34 0.38
CA LYS A 37 24.56 8.98 0.40
C LYS A 37 25.92 8.83 1.09
N THR A 38 26.48 9.89 1.69
CA THR A 38 27.88 9.87 2.17
C THR A 38 28.04 10.13 3.67
N ARG A 39 27.09 9.67 4.48
CA ARG A 39 27.25 9.56 5.94
C ARG A 39 26.62 8.27 6.44
N LEU A 40 27.28 7.15 6.16
CA LEU A 40 27.21 5.88 6.88
C LEU A 40 28.02 4.90 6.02
N LEU A 41 29.28 4.68 6.40
CA LEU A 41 30.16 3.53 6.11
C LEU A 41 31.61 4.01 6.25
N GLY A 42 32.20 3.76 7.42
CA GLY A 42 33.64 3.89 7.64
C GLY A 42 34.40 2.71 7.00
N PRO A 43 35.70 2.88 6.65
CA PRO A 43 36.42 1.88 5.88
C PRO A 43 37.02 0.77 6.75
N CYS A 44 36.70 -0.49 6.44
CA CYS A 44 37.53 -1.64 6.83
C CYS A 44 38.50 -1.95 5.68
N ARG A 45 39.81 -1.93 6.00
CA ARG A 45 40.92 -2.35 5.13
C ARG A 45 41.36 -3.79 5.46
N CYS A 46 42.07 -4.36 4.49
CA CYS A 46 42.94 -5.55 4.52
C CYS A 46 42.20 -6.89 4.28
N GLU A 47 42.66 -7.82 3.45
CA GLU A 47 43.93 -7.98 2.73
C GLU A 47 43.74 -8.98 1.58
N ALA A 48 44.50 -8.81 0.50
CA ALA A 48 44.53 -9.72 -0.64
C ALA A 48 45.75 -10.64 -0.56
N SER A 49 45.57 -11.93 -0.83
CA SER A 49 46.66 -12.85 -1.16
C SER A 49 46.40 -13.54 -2.50
N ARG A 50 47.40 -13.44 -3.39
CA ARG A 50 47.44 -13.96 -4.76
C ARG A 50 47.83 -15.44 -4.83
N SER A 51 47.56 -16.00 -6.01
CA SER A 51 48.26 -17.10 -6.72
C SER A 51 47.83 -18.51 -6.30
N LEU A 52 47.64 -19.50 -7.19
CA LEU A 52 48.39 -19.88 -8.39
C LEU A 52 47.50 -20.57 -9.45
N SER A 53 48.01 -20.51 -10.68
CA SER A 53 47.64 -21.19 -11.91
C SER A 53 47.64 -22.73 -11.86
N GLY A 54 46.82 -23.37 -12.68
CA GLY A 54 46.93 -24.79 -13.03
C GLY A 54 45.97 -25.22 -14.13
N THR A 55 46.46 -25.26 -15.37
CA THR A 55 45.86 -25.87 -16.56
C THR A 55 45.81 -27.40 -16.43
N HIS A 56 44.76 -28.07 -16.93
CA HIS A 56 44.88 -29.17 -17.92
C HIS A 56 43.53 -29.77 -18.35
N GLU A 57 43.38 -29.84 -19.68
CA GLU A 57 42.84 -30.90 -20.53
C GLU A 57 41.49 -31.61 -20.25
N SER A 58 40.64 -31.43 -21.27
CA SER A 58 39.68 -32.37 -21.85
C SER A 58 40.12 -33.84 -21.90
N LEU A 59 39.16 -34.76 -21.72
CA LEU A 59 39.02 -35.96 -22.56
C LEU A 59 37.69 -36.70 -22.30
N VAL A 60 36.90 -36.82 -23.36
CA VAL A 60 35.80 -37.78 -23.53
C VAL A 60 36.43 -39.14 -23.92
N PRO A 61 35.83 -40.26 -23.52
CA PRO A 61 35.49 -41.24 -24.56
C PRO A 61 34.13 -41.93 -24.36
N ALA A 62 33.49 -42.19 -25.49
CA ALA A 62 32.41 -43.15 -25.64
C ALA A 62 32.97 -44.58 -25.82
N SER A 63 32.28 -45.63 -25.33
CA SER A 63 32.02 -46.84 -26.12
C SER A 63 31.04 -47.82 -25.44
N ARG A 64 30.29 -48.50 -26.32
CA ARG A 64 29.28 -49.56 -26.12
C ARG A 64 29.87 -50.87 -25.56
N LYS A 65 29.03 -51.68 -24.89
CA LYS A 65 28.59 -53.03 -25.35
C LYS A 65 27.65 -53.75 -24.36
N ARG A 66 26.58 -54.34 -24.93
CA ARG A 66 25.85 -55.61 -24.62
C ARG A 66 25.24 -55.73 -23.20
N GLY A 67 23.97 -56.03 -22.97
CA GLY A 67 23.06 -56.92 -23.71
C GLY A 67 22.83 -58.20 -22.89
N VAL A 68 21.94 -58.14 -21.89
CA VAL A 68 21.31 -59.33 -21.28
C VAL A 68 19.83 -59.02 -21.02
N THR A 69 18.98 -59.80 -21.66
CA THR A 69 17.52 -59.75 -21.60
C THR A 69 17.04 -60.64 -20.46
N LEU A 70 16.29 -60.09 -19.50
CA LEU A 70 15.50 -60.87 -18.55
C LEU A 70 14.06 -60.34 -18.58
N ARG A 71 13.16 -61.16 -19.15
CA ARG A 71 11.72 -60.95 -19.18
C ARG A 71 11.12 -61.49 -17.89
N LEU A 72 10.31 -60.68 -17.20
CA LEU A 72 9.30 -61.11 -16.23
C LEU A 72 8.06 -60.18 -16.31
N PRO A 73 6.87 -60.66 -15.90
CA PRO A 73 5.65 -60.53 -16.70
C PRO A 73 4.82 -59.27 -16.44
N GLY A 74 4.01 -58.92 -17.45
CA GLY A 74 3.15 -57.74 -17.47
C GLY A 74 2.10 -57.74 -16.36
N ARG A 75 1.96 -56.57 -15.72
CA ARG A 75 0.79 -56.19 -14.93
C ARG A 75 0.03 -55.10 -15.67
N ASN A 76 -1.24 -55.38 -15.94
CA ASN A 76 -2.23 -54.43 -16.44
C ASN A 76 -2.30 -53.17 -15.54
N PRO A 77 -2.51 -51.97 -16.11
CA PRO A 77 -2.73 -50.77 -15.31
C PRO A 77 -4.17 -50.79 -14.78
N THR A 78 -4.35 -51.22 -13.53
CA THR A 78 -5.58 -50.94 -12.78
C THR A 78 -5.66 -49.45 -12.48
N ARG A 79 -6.50 -48.77 -13.24
CA ARG A 79 -7.19 -47.49 -12.98
C ARG A 79 -7.02 -47.00 -11.53
N ALA A 80 -6.03 -46.15 -11.30
CA ALA A 80 -5.90 -45.42 -10.04
C ALA A 80 -7.16 -44.56 -9.85
N SER A 81 -7.94 -44.89 -8.82
CA SER A 81 -9.05 -44.10 -8.35
C SER A 81 -8.55 -42.69 -8.03
N ARG A 82 -8.95 -41.70 -8.83
CA ARG A 82 -8.84 -40.29 -8.46
C ARG A 82 -9.57 -40.12 -7.13
N GLY A 83 -8.81 -39.98 -6.04
CA GLY A 83 -9.37 -39.57 -4.76
C GLY A 83 -10.15 -38.28 -4.98
N ARG A 84 -11.45 -38.29 -4.66
CA ARG A 84 -12.25 -37.06 -4.67
C ARG A 84 -11.60 -36.07 -3.70
N PRO A 85 -11.34 -34.81 -4.10
CA PRO A 85 -10.89 -33.81 -3.16
C PRO A 85 -11.96 -33.64 -2.08
N THR A 86 -11.55 -33.63 -0.82
CA THR A 86 -12.42 -33.32 0.31
C THR A 86 -13.02 -31.91 0.16
N PRO A 87 -14.28 -31.66 0.55
CA PRO A 87 -14.96 -30.37 0.32
C PRO A 87 -14.25 -29.15 0.94
N SER A 88 -13.39 -29.36 1.93
CA SER A 88 -12.62 -28.28 2.58
C SER A 88 -11.50 -27.72 1.69
N SER A 89 -10.81 -28.55 0.89
CA SER A 89 -9.66 -28.08 0.10
C SER A 89 -10.08 -27.30 -1.15
N ASN A 90 -11.27 -27.60 -1.69
CA ASN A 90 -11.85 -26.84 -2.79
C ASN A 90 -12.42 -25.48 -2.34
N ARG A 91 -12.79 -25.34 -1.06
CA ARG A 91 -13.27 -24.07 -0.49
C ARG A 91 -12.12 -23.08 -0.31
N VAL A 92 -10.95 -23.57 0.10
CA VAL A 92 -9.71 -22.78 0.27
C VAL A 92 -9.09 -22.36 -1.07
N ARG A 93 -9.25 -23.16 -2.15
CA ARG A 93 -8.73 -22.80 -3.49
C ARG A 93 -9.46 -21.66 -4.19
N ARG A 94 -10.66 -21.28 -3.71
CA ARG A 94 -11.43 -20.15 -4.25
C ARG A 94 -11.15 -18.83 -3.51
N ILE A 95 -10.26 -18.86 -2.52
CA ILE A 95 -9.83 -17.69 -1.74
C ILE A 95 -9.06 -16.77 -2.68
N ALA A 96 -9.60 -15.56 -2.87
CA ALA A 96 -9.20 -14.61 -3.89
C ALA A 96 -7.68 -14.42 -3.95
N THR A 97 -7.19 -14.72 -5.14
CA THR A 97 -5.80 -14.85 -5.52
C THR A 97 -5.16 -13.50 -5.83
N TYR A 98 -5.59 -12.41 -5.20
CA TYR A 98 -5.30 -11.06 -5.70
C TYR A 98 -5.18 -10.06 -4.55
N MET A 99 -3.96 -9.62 -4.20
CA MET A 99 -3.80 -8.49 -3.25
C MET A 99 -3.85 -7.16 -3.96
N CYS A 100 -4.19 -6.16 -3.17
CA CYS A 100 -3.97 -4.74 -3.43
C CYS A 100 -2.63 -4.27 -2.82
N ARG A 101 -2.29 -2.98 -2.98
CA ARG A 101 -1.24 -2.30 -2.22
C ARG A 101 -1.81 -1.11 -1.47
N MET A 102 -1.35 -0.94 -0.24
CA MET A 102 -1.84 0.09 0.68
C MET A 102 -0.66 0.82 1.31
N MET A 103 -0.84 2.11 1.51
CA MET A 103 0.08 3.01 2.21
C MET A 103 -0.72 3.84 3.21
N GLY A 104 -0.15 4.06 4.38
CA GLY A 104 -0.62 4.99 5.39
C GLY A 104 0.57 5.81 5.90
N VAL A 105 0.38 7.10 6.11
CA VAL A 105 1.43 7.99 6.61
C VAL A 105 0.84 8.86 7.71
N VAL A 106 1.56 8.98 8.83
CA VAL A 106 1.33 10.02 9.83
C VAL A 106 2.55 10.91 9.82
N SER A 107 2.35 12.22 9.64
CA SER A 107 3.45 13.16 9.42
C SER A 107 3.26 14.46 10.21
N GLN A 108 4.30 14.84 10.93
CA GLN A 108 4.49 16.19 11.49
C GLN A 108 5.37 17.05 10.56
N GLY A 109 6.24 16.39 9.79
CA GLY A 109 7.16 17.01 8.83
C GLY A 109 6.75 16.80 7.38
N PRO A 110 7.50 17.34 6.40
CA PRO A 110 7.09 17.32 5.01
C PRO A 110 6.89 15.92 4.43
N VAL A 111 5.69 15.63 3.91
CA VAL A 111 5.42 14.49 3.03
C VAL A 111 5.87 14.85 1.62
N TYR A 112 6.99 14.27 1.20
CA TYR A 112 7.59 14.50 -0.10
C TYR A 112 6.79 13.84 -1.23
N TYR A 113 6.85 14.45 -2.41
CA TYR A 113 6.15 13.95 -3.59
C TYR A 113 6.65 12.55 -4.03
N ASP A 114 7.95 12.29 -3.88
CA ASP A 114 8.61 11.01 -4.20
C ASP A 114 7.95 9.81 -3.51
N LEU A 115 7.40 9.99 -2.29
CA LEU A 115 6.61 8.96 -1.60
C LEU A 115 5.46 8.45 -2.48
N PHE A 116 4.72 9.38 -3.11
CA PHE A 116 3.59 9.04 -3.95
C PHE A 116 4.02 8.42 -5.28
N GLU A 117 5.19 8.79 -5.81
CA GLU A 117 5.75 8.18 -7.02
C GLU A 117 6.18 6.73 -6.76
N GLU A 118 6.92 6.49 -5.67
CA GLU A 118 7.30 5.13 -5.27
C GLU A 118 6.09 4.28 -4.93
N PHE A 119 5.07 4.85 -4.28
CA PHE A 119 3.82 4.12 -4.05
C PHE A 119 3.11 3.79 -5.37
N ALA A 120 3.03 4.72 -6.31
CA ALA A 120 2.42 4.46 -7.62
C ALA A 120 3.17 3.39 -8.44
N ASP A 121 4.50 3.31 -8.29
CA ASP A 121 5.32 2.28 -8.90
C ASP A 121 4.93 0.86 -8.46
N LEU A 122 4.41 0.70 -7.24
CA LEU A 122 3.89 -0.58 -6.77
C LEU A 122 2.66 -1.04 -7.56
N ALA A 123 1.99 -0.17 -8.32
CA ALA A 123 0.87 -0.57 -9.18
C ALA A 123 1.31 -1.58 -10.24
N THR A 124 2.55 -1.50 -10.73
CA THR A 124 3.08 -2.40 -11.75
C THR A 124 4.19 -3.32 -11.23
N LYS A 125 5.00 -2.83 -10.27
CA LYS A 125 6.16 -3.57 -9.73
C LYS A 125 5.87 -4.34 -8.45
N GLY A 126 4.78 -4.00 -7.75
CA GLY A 126 4.43 -4.63 -6.49
C GLY A 126 4.20 -6.13 -6.68
N MET A 127 4.63 -6.93 -5.71
CA MET A 127 4.51 -8.38 -5.75
C MET A 127 3.08 -8.82 -6.12
N CYS A 128 3.01 -9.79 -7.01
CA CYS A 128 1.80 -10.53 -7.31
C CYS A 128 1.86 -11.88 -6.57
N PRO A 129 0.72 -12.52 -6.31
CA PRO A 129 0.73 -13.79 -5.60
C PRO A 129 1.45 -14.84 -6.44
N VAL A 130 2.36 -15.57 -5.82
CA VAL A 130 3.19 -16.58 -6.48
C VAL A 130 2.34 -17.75 -6.95
N GLY A 131 2.55 -18.21 -8.19
CA GLY A 131 1.87 -19.37 -8.78
C GLY A 131 0.57 -19.06 -9.51
N VAL A 132 0.34 -17.79 -9.85
CA VAL A 132 -0.88 -17.30 -10.48
C VAL A 132 -0.47 -16.63 -11.78
N PRO A 133 -0.98 -17.06 -12.96
CA PRO A 133 -0.55 -16.56 -14.26
C PRO A 133 -0.81 -15.06 -14.53
N ASP A 134 -1.38 -14.35 -13.56
CA ASP A 134 -1.88 -13.00 -13.72
C ASP A 134 -0.86 -11.99 -13.16
N GLU A 135 -0.01 -11.48 -14.04
CA GLU A 135 1.04 -10.49 -13.77
C GLU A 135 0.55 -9.04 -13.96
N ARG A 136 -0.77 -8.81 -14.07
CA ARG A 136 -1.34 -7.46 -14.32
C ARG A 136 -1.02 -6.40 -13.26
N GLY A 137 -0.48 -6.78 -12.09
CA GLY A 137 -0.26 -5.84 -11.00
C GLY A 137 -1.56 -5.34 -10.35
N HIS A 138 -1.52 -4.12 -9.81
CA HIS A 138 -2.55 -3.48 -8.99
C HIS A 138 -3.14 -2.28 -9.73
N GLN A 139 -3.72 -2.55 -10.90
CA GLN A 139 -4.09 -1.54 -11.90
C GLN A 139 -5.61 -1.36 -12.08
N ASP A 140 -6.42 -1.90 -11.18
CA ASP A 140 -7.88 -1.93 -11.30
C ASP A 140 -8.57 -0.78 -10.54
N GLY A 141 -7.80 0.14 -9.96
CA GLY A 141 -8.28 1.34 -9.29
C GLY A 141 -7.24 1.90 -8.33
N TRP A 142 -7.48 3.13 -7.89
CA TRP A 142 -6.63 3.78 -6.89
C TRP A 142 -7.44 4.77 -6.06
N GLY A 143 -6.88 5.16 -4.92
CA GLY A 143 -7.41 6.30 -4.17
C GLY A 143 -6.42 6.86 -3.17
N LEU A 144 -6.65 8.13 -2.84
CA LEU A 144 -5.92 8.88 -1.84
C LEU A 144 -6.93 9.58 -0.92
N ALA A 145 -6.72 9.48 0.39
CA ALA A 145 -7.38 10.26 1.41
C ALA A 145 -6.33 11.01 2.24
N CYS A 146 -6.60 12.26 2.60
CA CYS A 146 -5.71 13.07 3.44
C CYS A 146 -6.51 13.83 4.48
N PHE A 147 -6.11 13.69 5.73
CA PHE A 147 -6.60 14.46 6.86
C PHE A 147 -5.54 15.46 7.32
N GLN A 148 -6.00 16.66 7.70
CA GLN A 148 -5.19 17.65 8.40
C GLN A 148 -5.91 17.99 9.71
N ASN A 149 -5.24 17.74 10.84
CA ASN A 149 -5.79 17.97 12.18
C ASN A 149 -7.19 17.35 12.40
N GLY A 150 -7.39 16.09 12.01
CA GLY A 150 -8.69 15.41 12.13
C GLY A 150 -9.71 15.71 11.03
N ALA A 151 -9.48 16.72 10.20
CA ALA A 151 -10.42 17.09 9.13
C ALA A 151 -10.01 16.47 7.79
N LEU A 152 -10.93 15.75 7.14
CA LEU A 152 -10.72 15.22 5.79
C LEU A 152 -10.62 16.37 4.78
N LYS A 153 -9.45 16.56 4.16
CA LYS A 153 -9.18 17.63 3.19
C LYS A 153 -9.20 17.14 1.75
N VAL A 154 -8.73 15.92 1.53
CA VAL A 154 -8.65 15.30 0.21
C VAL A 154 -9.24 13.91 0.30
N HIS A 155 -10.15 13.57 -0.61
CA HIS A 155 -10.60 12.21 -0.84
C HIS A 155 -10.88 12.06 -2.32
N VAL A 156 -10.00 11.36 -3.02
CA VAL A 156 -10.12 11.12 -4.46
C VAL A 156 -9.91 9.64 -4.71
N ARG A 157 -10.79 9.07 -5.54
CA ARG A 157 -10.71 7.69 -6.00
C ARG A 157 -10.96 7.66 -7.49
N ASP A 158 -10.43 6.64 -8.15
CA ASP A 158 -10.74 6.36 -9.55
C ASP A 158 -10.52 4.88 -9.91
N ALA A 159 -11.02 4.49 -11.07
CA ALA A 159 -10.66 3.23 -11.71
C ALA A 159 -9.33 3.35 -12.47
N GLY A 160 -8.70 2.21 -12.76
CA GLY A 160 -7.47 2.15 -13.54
C GLY A 160 -6.18 2.26 -12.71
N SER A 161 -5.05 2.35 -13.41
CA SER A 161 -3.70 2.35 -12.84
C SER A 161 -3.31 3.72 -12.29
N ALA A 162 -2.87 3.78 -11.03
CA ALA A 162 -2.30 5.02 -10.47
C ALA A 162 -1.07 5.50 -11.23
N LYS A 163 -0.27 4.56 -11.77
CA LYS A 163 0.99 4.85 -12.46
C LYS A 163 0.79 5.72 -13.69
N ASP A 164 -0.37 5.59 -14.34
CA ASP A 164 -0.71 6.27 -15.60
C ASP A 164 -1.74 7.39 -15.41
N ALA A 165 -2.29 7.55 -14.20
CA ALA A 165 -3.36 8.49 -13.92
C ALA A 165 -2.83 9.90 -13.58
N SER A 166 -2.99 10.85 -14.50
CA SER A 166 -2.68 12.27 -14.23
C SER A 166 -3.42 12.83 -13.01
N LYS A 167 -4.67 12.36 -12.78
CA LYS A 167 -5.48 12.71 -11.61
C LYS A 167 -4.87 12.20 -10.29
N TYR A 168 -4.16 11.07 -10.29
CA TYR A 168 -3.42 10.58 -9.12
C TYR A 168 -2.31 11.56 -8.75
N TYR A 169 -1.42 11.87 -9.71
CA TYR A 169 -0.30 12.78 -9.51
C TYR A 169 -0.73 14.20 -9.15
N GLY A 170 -1.79 14.72 -9.79
CA GLY A 170 -2.39 15.99 -9.41
C GLY A 170 -2.98 16.00 -7.99
N THR A 171 -3.46 14.85 -7.51
CA THR A 171 -3.94 14.71 -6.12
C THR A 171 -2.78 14.58 -5.13
N ALA A 172 -1.75 13.80 -5.46
CA ALA A 172 -0.51 13.70 -4.69
C ALA A 172 0.15 15.08 -4.52
N TRP A 173 0.20 15.89 -5.57
CA TRP A 173 0.69 17.26 -5.52
C TRP A 173 -0.13 18.15 -4.57
N LYS A 174 -1.47 18.05 -4.61
CA LYS A 174 -2.34 18.79 -3.67
C LYS A 174 -2.05 18.42 -2.22
N ILE A 175 -1.82 17.13 -1.93
CA ILE A 175 -1.49 16.66 -0.58
C ILE A 175 -0.10 17.17 -0.17
N ALA A 176 0.91 17.04 -1.04
CA ALA A 176 2.25 17.57 -0.78
C ALA A 176 2.24 19.09 -0.56
N LYS A 177 1.36 19.82 -1.25
CA LYS A 177 1.17 21.26 -1.06
C LYS A 177 0.55 21.62 0.29
N LEU A 178 -0.53 20.94 0.70
CA LEU A 178 -1.14 21.12 2.05
C LEU A 178 -0.09 20.96 3.15
N ASN A 179 0.84 20.05 2.92
CA ASN A 179 1.94 19.76 3.80
C ASN A 179 3.04 20.85 3.83
N ILE A 180 3.29 21.57 2.73
CA ILE A 180 4.22 22.71 2.68
C ILE A 180 3.61 23.94 3.39
N GLU A 181 2.30 24.13 3.24
CA GLU A 181 1.58 25.29 3.76
C GLU A 181 1.16 25.14 5.24
N ARG A 182 1.44 23.99 5.89
CA ARG A 182 0.99 23.71 7.26
C ARG A 182 1.77 24.50 8.31
N ALA A 183 1.12 24.78 9.43
CA ALA A 183 1.80 25.34 10.59
C ALA A 183 2.58 24.26 11.36
N PRO A 184 3.67 24.62 12.08
CA PRO A 184 4.36 23.69 12.98
C PRO A 184 3.40 23.07 14.00
N GLY A 185 3.50 21.76 14.20
CA GLY A 185 2.64 21.01 15.13
C GLY A 185 1.31 20.52 14.53
N GLU A 186 0.98 20.88 13.28
CA GLU A 186 -0.17 20.27 12.61
C GLU A 186 0.18 18.85 12.13
N SER A 187 -0.71 17.91 12.42
CA SER A 187 -0.57 16.52 11.99
C SER A 187 -1.32 16.28 10.69
N LEU A 188 -0.68 15.52 9.80
CA LEU A 188 -1.24 15.12 8.52
C LEU A 188 -1.25 13.59 8.43
N ILE A 189 -2.42 13.03 8.08
CA ILE A 189 -2.58 11.60 7.86
C ILE A 189 -2.97 11.34 6.40
N VAL A 190 -2.17 10.53 5.71
CA VAL A 190 -2.45 10.10 4.33
C VAL A 190 -2.80 8.62 4.33
N LEU A 191 -3.82 8.25 3.55
CA LEU A 191 -4.09 6.87 3.17
C LEU A 191 -4.06 6.78 1.64
N GLY A 192 -3.37 5.77 1.12
CA GLY A 192 -3.29 5.49 -0.31
C GLY A 192 -3.52 4.01 -0.60
N HIS A 193 -4.22 3.72 -1.69
CA HIS A 193 -4.53 2.36 -2.11
C HIS A 193 -4.40 2.18 -3.62
N LEU A 194 -3.83 1.05 -4.03
CA LEU A 194 -3.74 0.55 -5.39
C LEU A 194 -4.50 -0.77 -5.44
N ARG A 195 -5.60 -0.78 -6.20
CA ARG A 195 -6.56 -1.86 -6.18
C ARG A 195 -6.26 -2.88 -7.26
N ARG A 196 -6.42 -4.14 -6.88
CA ARG A 196 -6.55 -5.27 -7.79
C ARG A 196 -7.91 -5.91 -7.56
N ALA A 197 -8.74 -5.93 -8.59
CA ALA A 197 -10.07 -6.49 -8.50
C ALA A 197 -9.99 -8.02 -8.46
N SER A 198 -10.70 -8.63 -7.51
CA SER A 198 -10.78 -10.09 -7.37
C SER A 198 -11.65 -10.75 -8.45
N VAL A 199 -12.58 -9.99 -9.03
CA VAL A 199 -13.54 -10.46 -10.03
C VAL A 199 -13.52 -9.51 -11.24
N PRO A 200 -13.38 -10.04 -12.47
CA PRO A 200 -13.56 -9.26 -13.69
C PRO A 200 -14.91 -8.53 -13.69
N GLY A 201 -14.92 -7.23 -13.99
CA GLY A 201 -16.14 -6.40 -14.01
C GLY A 201 -16.38 -5.56 -12.74
N MET A 202 -15.60 -5.74 -11.67
CA MET A 202 -15.61 -4.85 -10.51
C MET A 202 -14.57 -3.73 -10.59
N VAL A 203 -14.18 -3.31 -11.79
CA VAL A 203 -13.23 -2.19 -12.01
C VAL A 203 -14.03 -0.89 -12.10
N ALA A 204 -14.25 -0.26 -10.94
CA ALA A 204 -15.02 0.98 -10.86
C ALA A 204 -14.59 1.80 -9.64
N GLN A 205 -14.72 3.14 -9.74
CA GLN A 205 -14.43 4.07 -8.65
C GLN A 205 -15.15 3.71 -7.35
N LYS A 206 -16.40 3.22 -7.42
CA LYS A 206 -17.20 2.87 -6.23
C LYS A 206 -16.55 1.79 -5.37
N PHE A 207 -15.72 0.94 -5.96
CA PHE A 207 -15.03 -0.16 -5.27
C PHE A 207 -13.58 0.13 -4.91
N ALA A 208 -13.02 1.27 -5.34
CA ALA A 208 -11.68 1.68 -4.96
C ALA A 208 -11.65 2.15 -3.50
N HIS A 209 -10.59 1.84 -2.78
CA HIS A 209 -10.32 2.37 -1.43
C HIS A 209 -9.57 3.71 -1.54
N PRO A 210 -9.39 4.47 -0.44
CA PRO A 210 -10.01 4.33 0.88
C PRO A 210 -11.52 4.62 0.86
N PHE A 211 -12.29 3.84 1.62
CA PHE A 211 -13.69 4.14 1.90
C PHE A 211 -13.78 5.16 3.04
N CYS A 212 -14.73 6.09 2.98
CA CYS A 212 -14.98 7.04 4.05
C CYS A 212 -16.43 6.95 4.53
N ALA A 213 -16.65 7.08 5.84
CA ALA A 213 -17.98 7.13 6.45
C ALA A 213 -17.94 7.96 7.73
N GLU A 214 -19.06 8.59 8.07
CA GLU A 214 -19.21 9.31 9.33
C GLU A 214 -19.82 8.39 10.40
N ARG A 215 -19.28 8.44 11.62
CA ARG A 215 -19.85 7.78 12.80
C ARG A 215 -19.64 8.68 14.00
N ASN A 216 -20.73 8.98 14.72
CA ASN A 216 -20.72 9.82 15.92
C ASN A 216 -20.03 11.19 15.73
N GLY A 217 -20.26 11.84 14.58
CA GLY A 217 -19.66 13.15 14.26
C GLY A 217 -18.18 13.09 13.86
N VAL A 218 -17.62 11.90 13.64
CA VAL A 218 -16.23 11.67 13.24
C VAL A 218 -16.19 11.04 11.85
N THR A 219 -15.39 11.62 10.95
CA THR A 219 -15.14 11.05 9.62
C THR A 219 -14.03 10.01 9.69
N TRP A 220 -14.37 8.77 9.36
CA TRP A 220 -13.42 7.66 9.31
C TRP A 220 -13.03 7.36 7.87
N ALA A 221 -11.77 7.01 7.66
CA ALA A 221 -11.26 6.43 6.42
C ALA A 221 -10.73 5.02 6.65
N PHE A 222 -11.04 4.09 5.74
CA PHE A 222 -10.68 2.68 5.84
C PHE A 222 -10.17 2.12 4.52
N GLN A 223 -9.09 1.35 4.59
CA GLN A 223 -8.56 0.61 3.46
C GLN A 223 -8.14 -0.80 3.88
N HIS A 224 -8.37 -1.77 3.01
CA HIS A 224 -8.20 -3.19 3.34
C HIS A 224 -7.61 -3.98 2.17
N ASN A 225 -6.87 -5.02 2.53
CA ASN A 225 -6.23 -5.95 1.62
C ASN A 225 -6.44 -7.40 2.09
N GLY A 226 -7.33 -8.08 1.40
CA GLY A 226 -7.80 -9.41 1.73
C GLY A 226 -9.23 -9.63 1.26
N SER A 227 -9.79 -10.80 1.58
CA SER A 227 -11.16 -11.19 1.25
C SER A 227 -11.74 -12.06 2.34
N LEU A 228 -13.06 -12.03 2.48
CA LEU A 228 -13.82 -12.96 3.30
C LEU A 228 -13.97 -14.30 2.55
N VAL A 229 -14.11 -15.41 3.27
CA VAL A 229 -14.23 -16.74 2.64
C VAL A 229 -15.59 -16.94 1.99
N ASN A 230 -16.67 -16.57 2.68
CA ASN A 230 -18.02 -16.64 2.15
C ASN A 230 -18.50 -15.25 1.73
N ASP A 231 -19.22 -15.21 0.60
CA ASP A 231 -19.87 -14.01 0.08
C ASP A 231 -20.81 -13.43 1.16
N PRO A 232 -20.71 -12.13 1.46
CA PRO A 232 -21.63 -11.46 2.37
C PRO A 232 -23.11 -11.52 1.95
N GLY A 233 -23.39 -11.81 0.67
CA GLY A 233 -24.76 -11.88 0.15
C GLY A 233 -25.41 -10.50 0.00
N GLU A 234 -24.61 -9.44 -0.03
CA GLU A 234 -25.04 -8.06 -0.19
C GLU A 234 -24.73 -7.56 -1.61
N PRO A 235 -25.74 -7.29 -2.46
CA PRO A 235 -25.52 -6.81 -3.80
C PRO A 235 -24.65 -5.55 -3.84
N GLU A 236 -23.75 -5.48 -4.82
CA GLU A 236 -22.85 -4.33 -5.05
C GLU A 236 -21.95 -3.94 -3.87
N THR A 237 -21.74 -4.84 -2.91
CA THR A 237 -20.90 -4.58 -1.74
C THR A 237 -19.67 -5.46 -1.80
N VAL A 238 -18.48 -4.88 -1.63
CA VAL A 238 -17.23 -5.65 -1.50
C VAL A 238 -16.95 -5.99 -0.04
N ASP A 239 -16.24 -7.09 0.21
CA ASP A 239 -15.82 -7.55 1.55
C ASP A 239 -15.25 -6.44 2.43
N SER A 240 -14.49 -5.51 1.83
CA SER A 240 -13.91 -4.38 2.54
C SER A 240 -14.93 -3.40 3.09
N GLN A 241 -16.06 -3.19 2.41
CA GLN A 241 -17.15 -2.33 2.90
C GLN A 241 -17.91 -3.01 4.04
N VAL A 242 -18.07 -4.34 3.97
CA VAL A 242 -18.65 -5.14 5.06
C VAL A 242 -17.78 -5.05 6.31
N LEU A 243 -16.48 -5.29 6.17
CA LEU A 243 -15.52 -5.18 7.27
C LEU A 243 -15.48 -3.76 7.86
N PHE A 244 -15.54 -2.72 7.02
CA PHE A 244 -15.58 -1.35 7.49
C PHE A 244 -16.82 -1.07 8.34
N ARG A 245 -17.99 -1.54 7.88
CA ARG A 245 -19.24 -1.41 8.62
C ARG A 245 -19.19 -2.14 9.96
N ILE A 246 -18.70 -3.39 10.00
CA ILE A 246 -18.54 -4.13 11.25
C ILE A 246 -17.62 -3.36 12.22
N LEU A 247 -16.48 -2.83 11.75
CA LEU A 247 -15.61 -2.01 12.58
C LEU A 247 -16.35 -0.80 13.16
N LEU A 248 -17.08 -0.03 12.34
CA LEU A 248 -17.83 1.16 12.78
C LEU A 248 -18.98 0.82 13.75
N GLU A 249 -19.59 -0.35 13.64
CA GLU A 249 -20.63 -0.83 14.55
C GLU A 249 -20.10 -1.09 15.96
N HIS A 250 -18.86 -1.58 16.08
CA HIS A 250 -18.19 -1.86 17.36
C HIS A 250 -17.28 -0.73 17.87
N LEU A 251 -17.19 0.38 17.14
CA LEU A 251 -16.39 1.54 17.53
C LEU A 251 -17.14 2.45 18.51
N ASP A 252 -16.69 2.42 19.76
CA ASP A 252 -17.19 3.29 20.83
C ASP A 252 -16.46 4.64 20.87
N ALA A 253 -15.17 4.68 20.47
CA ALA A 253 -14.31 5.86 20.48
C ALA A 253 -13.17 5.72 19.44
N GLY A 254 -12.39 6.79 19.26
CA GLY A 254 -11.23 6.84 18.35
C GLY A 254 -9.89 6.39 18.95
N ASP A 255 -9.86 6.04 20.25
CA ASP A 255 -8.62 5.65 20.92
C ASP A 255 -8.17 4.22 20.59
N HIS A 256 -6.90 3.91 20.89
CA HIS A 256 -6.29 2.62 20.60
C HIS A 256 -7.07 1.43 21.16
N LYS A 257 -7.61 1.56 22.38
CA LYS A 257 -8.30 0.48 23.08
C LYS A 257 -9.66 0.19 22.44
N ALA A 258 -10.42 1.23 22.09
CA ALA A 258 -11.69 1.10 21.39
C ALA A 258 -11.49 0.45 20.01
N VAL A 259 -10.47 0.88 19.26
CA VAL A 259 -10.15 0.28 17.96
C VAL A 259 -9.68 -1.17 18.10
N ALA A 260 -8.91 -1.51 19.13
CA ALA A 260 -8.51 -2.90 19.41
C ALA A 260 -9.73 -3.81 19.68
N LYS A 261 -10.69 -3.32 20.48
CA LYS A 261 -11.96 -4.02 20.73
C LYS A 261 -12.75 -4.22 19.43
N ALA A 262 -12.94 -3.17 18.64
CA ALA A 262 -13.63 -3.25 17.35
C ALA A 262 -12.93 -4.20 16.38
N THR A 263 -11.59 -4.20 16.34
CA THR A 263 -10.79 -5.11 15.52
C THR A 263 -10.99 -6.57 15.94
N SER A 264 -11.03 -6.84 17.24
CA SER A 264 -11.30 -8.18 17.79
C SER A 264 -12.70 -8.68 17.41
N ALA A 265 -13.70 -7.80 17.46
CA ALA A 265 -15.06 -8.10 17.03
C ALA A 265 -15.13 -8.39 15.52
N ALA A 266 -14.54 -7.52 14.70
CA ALA A 266 -14.50 -7.70 13.24
C ALA A 266 -13.82 -9.01 12.83
N ARG A 267 -12.71 -9.37 13.49
CA ARG A 267 -12.03 -10.65 13.29
C ARG A 267 -12.90 -11.83 13.69
N SER A 268 -13.55 -11.77 14.85
CA SER A 268 -14.45 -12.82 15.33
C SER A 268 -15.63 -13.04 14.40
N GLU A 269 -16.22 -11.96 13.88
CA GLU A 269 -17.30 -12.01 12.91
C GLU A 269 -16.84 -12.57 11.56
N ALA A 270 -15.66 -12.17 11.07
CA ALA A 270 -15.06 -12.75 9.86
C ALA A 270 -14.95 -14.28 9.96
N LEU A 271 -14.52 -14.80 11.11
CA LEU A 271 -14.44 -16.24 11.38
C LEU A 271 -15.82 -16.90 11.48
N ALA A 272 -16.71 -16.33 12.30
CA ALA A 272 -17.98 -16.95 12.65
C ALA A 272 -19.04 -16.86 11.55
N LYS A 273 -19.23 -15.67 10.96
CA LYS A 273 -20.27 -15.40 9.97
C LYS A 273 -19.83 -15.74 8.55
N TYR A 274 -18.56 -15.46 8.21
CA TYR A 274 -18.05 -15.60 6.85
C TYR A 274 -17.13 -16.80 6.65
N GLY A 275 -16.97 -17.65 7.67
CA GLY A 275 -16.19 -18.89 7.59
C GLY A 275 -14.68 -18.66 7.47
N GLY A 276 -14.19 -17.46 7.78
CA GLY A 276 -12.78 -17.08 7.70
C GLY A 276 -12.51 -15.96 6.69
N PHE A 277 -11.22 -15.74 6.45
CA PHE A 277 -10.69 -14.67 5.60
C PHE A 277 -9.32 -15.06 5.01
N SER A 278 -8.93 -14.48 3.88
CA SER A 278 -7.55 -14.61 3.40
C SER A 278 -6.59 -13.81 4.28
N SER A 279 -6.93 -12.54 4.47
CA SER A 279 -6.22 -11.51 5.22
C SER A 279 -7.20 -10.46 5.75
N LEU A 280 -6.85 -9.89 6.90
CA LEU A 280 -7.46 -8.69 7.48
C LEU A 280 -6.42 -7.58 7.60
N ASN A 281 -5.49 -7.50 6.65
CA ASN A 281 -4.58 -6.36 6.57
C ASN A 281 -5.40 -5.12 6.27
N PHE A 282 -5.45 -4.18 7.21
CA PHE A 282 -6.18 -2.92 7.02
C PHE A 282 -5.47 -1.74 7.66
N MET A 283 -5.86 -0.56 7.19
CA MET A 283 -5.59 0.69 7.89
C MET A 283 -6.90 1.46 8.08
N LEU A 284 -7.07 2.03 9.26
CA LEU A 284 -8.23 2.80 9.69
C LEU A 284 -7.74 4.11 10.29
N SER A 285 -8.41 5.23 10.02
CA SER A 285 -8.08 6.51 10.63
C SER A 285 -9.32 7.36 10.84
N ASP A 286 -9.36 8.05 11.97
CA ASP A 286 -10.31 9.13 12.29
C ASP A 286 -9.75 10.53 11.94
N GLY A 287 -8.59 10.57 11.28
CA GLY A 287 -7.84 11.78 10.98
C GLY A 287 -6.95 12.29 12.11
N ARG A 288 -6.98 11.69 13.30
CA ARG A 288 -6.09 12.00 14.43
C ARG A 288 -5.04 10.93 14.67
N ALA A 289 -5.40 9.66 14.49
CA ALA A 289 -4.48 8.53 14.55
C ALA A 289 -4.62 7.61 13.34
N LEU A 290 -3.58 6.85 13.04
CA LEU A 290 -3.60 5.79 12.03
C LEU A 290 -3.47 4.43 12.73
N HIS A 291 -4.49 3.58 12.57
CA HIS A 291 -4.50 2.23 13.10
C HIS A 291 -4.20 1.26 11.97
N ALA A 292 -3.11 0.50 12.09
CA ALA A 292 -2.68 -0.50 11.14
C ALA A 292 -2.76 -1.90 11.76
N TYR A 293 -3.42 -2.82 11.09
CA TYR A 293 -3.57 -4.20 11.53
C TYR A 293 -3.12 -5.16 10.44
N ARG A 294 -2.37 -6.19 10.83
CA ARG A 294 -1.93 -7.26 9.95
C ARG A 294 -2.37 -8.62 10.49
N ASP A 295 -3.26 -9.31 9.80
CA ASP A 295 -3.61 -10.71 10.08
C ASP A 295 -3.93 -11.45 8.78
N PHE A 296 -3.68 -12.75 8.75
CA PHE A 296 -3.88 -13.60 7.59
C PHE A 296 -4.10 -15.06 8.02
N GLN A 297 -4.93 -15.78 7.26
CA GLN A 297 -5.05 -17.25 7.41
C GLN A 297 -4.23 -17.99 6.38
N THR A 298 -3.84 -17.33 5.29
CA THR A 298 -3.09 -17.91 4.17
C THR A 298 -2.00 -16.97 3.69
N ASN A 299 -0.92 -17.51 3.12
CA ASN A 299 0.08 -16.76 2.37
C ASN A 299 0.68 -15.52 3.10
N GLY A 300 1.22 -15.72 4.31
CA GLY A 300 1.79 -14.63 5.11
C GLY A 300 2.97 -13.90 4.48
N GLN A 301 3.72 -14.56 3.59
CA GLN A 301 4.80 -13.95 2.82
C GLN A 301 4.28 -12.97 1.77
N TYR A 302 3.01 -13.11 1.38
CA TYR A 302 2.35 -12.21 0.46
C TYR A 302 1.61 -11.10 1.21
N TYR A 303 0.80 -11.44 2.22
CA TYR A 303 0.04 -10.49 3.03
C TYR A 303 0.91 -9.75 4.06
N THR A 304 1.81 -8.91 3.57
CA THR A 304 2.73 -8.09 4.34
C THR A 304 2.18 -6.70 4.62
N LEU A 305 2.62 -6.13 5.73
CA LEU A 305 2.58 -4.71 6.06
C LEU A 305 3.88 -4.40 6.80
N TYR A 306 4.53 -3.31 6.42
CA TYR A 306 5.77 -2.81 6.99
C TYR A 306 5.48 -1.48 7.66
N ILE A 307 6.20 -1.17 8.74
CA ILE A 307 6.12 0.11 9.43
C ILE A 307 7.53 0.64 9.66
N ASP A 308 7.78 1.90 9.33
CA ASP A 308 9.05 2.53 9.63
C ASP A 308 8.91 4.01 10.00
N HIS A 309 9.89 4.50 10.76
CA HIS A 309 9.90 5.84 11.31
C HIS A 309 11.07 6.64 10.74
N PHE A 310 10.76 7.74 10.07
CA PHE A 310 11.72 8.61 9.37
C PHE A 310 11.90 9.95 10.10
N GLY A 311 11.92 9.94 11.44
CA GLY A 311 12.08 11.15 12.26
C GLY A 311 10.80 11.98 12.40
N GLU A 312 10.29 12.59 11.33
CA GLU A 312 9.09 13.45 11.38
C GLU A 312 7.85 12.82 10.74
N MET A 313 7.98 11.57 10.30
CA MET A 313 6.91 10.79 9.71
C MET A 313 7.04 9.31 10.05
N VAL A 314 5.90 8.63 10.14
CA VAL A 314 5.80 7.17 10.21
C VAL A 314 5.02 6.70 9.00
N VAL A 315 5.59 5.74 8.27
CA VAL A 315 4.99 5.15 7.07
C VAL A 315 4.64 3.70 7.37
N VAL A 316 3.42 3.33 7.00
CA VAL A 316 2.96 1.94 6.93
C VAL A 316 2.71 1.61 5.47
N CYS A 317 3.28 0.55 4.93
CA CYS A 317 3.09 0.17 3.53
C CYS A 317 3.01 -1.34 3.34
N SER A 318 2.31 -1.80 2.30
CA SER A 318 2.24 -3.24 1.96
C SER A 318 3.58 -3.82 1.54
N GLU A 319 4.42 -3.01 0.90
CA GLU A 319 5.80 -3.33 0.53
C GLU A 319 6.71 -2.15 0.90
N PRO A 320 7.99 -2.39 1.24
CA PRO A 320 8.93 -1.33 1.57
C PRO A 320 9.05 -0.32 0.41
N ILE A 321 8.93 0.96 0.76
CA ILE A 321 9.22 2.12 -0.11
C ILE A 321 10.21 3.03 0.64
N LEU A 322 10.82 4.02 0.00
CA LEU A 322 11.76 4.97 0.62
C LEU A 322 12.89 4.30 1.43
N ALA A 323 13.31 3.10 1.04
CA ALA A 323 14.25 2.27 1.78
C ALA A 323 13.83 1.94 3.24
N MET A 324 12.53 1.77 3.48
CA MET A 324 11.98 1.21 4.72
C MET A 324 12.69 -0.11 5.09
N LYS A 325 12.77 -0.39 6.39
CA LYS A 325 13.18 -1.71 6.92
C LYS A 325 12.33 -2.83 6.30
N GLU A 326 13.01 -3.92 5.94
CA GLU A 326 12.39 -5.08 5.30
C GLU A 326 11.86 -6.13 6.31
N GLU A 327 11.46 -5.70 7.51
CA GLU A 327 10.82 -6.58 8.50
C GLU A 327 9.31 -6.28 8.58
N PRO A 328 8.43 -7.23 8.22
CA PRO A 328 7.00 -7.00 8.25
C PRO A 328 6.48 -6.98 9.70
N MET A 329 5.44 -6.17 9.94
CA MET A 329 4.69 -6.13 11.19
C MET A 329 4.30 -7.54 11.65
N ALA A 330 4.37 -7.80 12.95
CA ALA A 330 3.92 -9.07 13.51
C ALA A 330 2.43 -9.32 13.23
N ARG A 331 2.09 -10.58 12.98
CA ARG A 331 0.70 -11.03 12.77
C ARG A 331 -0.12 -10.84 14.05
N GLY A 332 -1.36 -10.38 13.90
CA GLY A 332 -2.32 -10.28 15.00
C GLY A 332 -2.04 -9.12 15.96
N ILE A 333 -1.13 -8.21 15.62
CA ILE A 333 -0.86 -7.01 16.42
C ILE A 333 -1.45 -5.80 15.72
N LEU A 334 -2.37 -5.13 16.41
CA LEU A 334 -2.84 -3.79 16.05
C LEU A 334 -1.79 -2.78 16.50
N GLN A 335 -1.35 -1.92 15.58
CA GLN A 335 -0.47 -0.81 15.88
C GLN A 335 -1.20 0.51 15.62
N THR A 336 -1.09 1.47 16.52
CA THR A 336 -1.71 2.79 16.39
C THR A 336 -0.63 3.85 16.44
N ILE A 337 -0.56 4.64 15.38
CA ILE A 337 0.35 5.77 15.25
C ILE A 337 -0.41 7.03 15.62
N GLY A 338 -0.02 7.64 16.74
CA GLY A 338 -0.60 8.88 17.22
C GLY A 338 -0.07 10.12 16.49
N PRO A 339 -0.65 11.30 16.74
CA PRO A 339 -0.19 12.56 16.14
C PRO A 339 1.21 12.97 16.62
N ASP A 340 1.71 12.38 17.71
CA ASP A 340 3.06 12.52 18.27
C ASP A 340 4.06 11.50 17.71
N LEU A 341 3.64 10.71 16.70
CA LEU A 341 4.40 9.63 16.07
C LEU A 341 4.73 8.45 16.99
N GLN A 342 4.18 8.42 18.21
CA GLN A 342 4.29 7.27 19.09
C GLN A 342 3.42 6.12 18.59
N VAL A 343 3.91 4.89 18.83
CA VAL A 343 3.26 3.66 18.35
C VAL A 343 2.78 2.82 19.53
N GLU A 344 1.48 2.78 19.73
CA GLU A 344 0.81 1.87 20.66
C GLU A 344 0.57 0.51 20.01
N ARG A 345 0.59 -0.58 20.80
CA ARG A 345 0.47 -1.95 20.30
C ARG A 345 -0.43 -2.79 21.19
N SER A 346 -1.34 -3.54 20.57
CA SER A 346 -2.18 -4.53 21.25
C SER A 346 -2.29 -5.80 20.42
N THR A 347 -2.18 -6.96 21.09
CA THR A 347 -2.50 -8.25 20.48
C THR A 347 -4.00 -8.39 20.36
N ILE A 348 -4.45 -8.80 19.17
CA ILE A 348 -5.85 -9.11 18.87
C ILE A 348 -6.00 -10.63 18.91
N SER A 349 -6.83 -11.12 19.83
CA SER A 349 -7.09 -12.54 20.07
C SER A 349 -8.07 -13.16 19.07
#